data_AF-W1YIG7-F1
#
_entry.id   AF-W1YIG7-F1
#
_cell.length_a   1.000
_cell.length_b   1.000
_cell.length_c   1.000
_cell.angle_alpha   90.00
_cell.angle_beta   90.00
_cell.angle_gamma   90.00
#
_symmetry.space_group_name_H-M   'P 1'
#
loop_
_entity.id
_entity.type
_entity.pdbx_description
1 polymer ?
#
loop_
_entity_poly.entity_id
_entity_poly.type
_entity_poly.pdbx_seq_one_letter_code
_entity_poly.pdbx_strand_id
1 'polypeptide(L)' 'VDIGPLFQTPEETAQDAVDNDVHIVGFSSLAAGHKTLLPQLVEELKKRGRGDILVAIGGVIPAQDY' A
#
# COMPACT_ATOMS: atom_id res chain seq x y z
N VAL A 1 13.63 7.57 1.64
CA VAL A 1 12.28 7.61 2.23
C VAL A 1 11.53 8.62 1.41
N ASP A 2 10.67 8.13 0.52
CA ASP A 2 9.88 8.97 -0.37
C ASP A 2 8.45 9.04 0.16
N ILE A 3 7.86 10.22 0.09
CA ILE A 3 6.49 10.47 0.52
C ILE A 3 5.67 10.69 -0.74
N GLY A 4 4.77 9.75 -1.03
CA GLY A 4 3.85 9.86 -2.16
C GLY A 4 2.88 11.04 -2.00
N PRO A 5 2.33 11.55 -3.10
CA PRO A 5 1.32 12.60 -3.06
C PRO A 5 0.06 12.16 -2.30
N LEU A 6 -0.72 13.14 -1.83
CA LEU A 6 -2.01 12.87 -1.20
C LEU A 6 -3.04 12.40 -2.24
N PHE A 7 -3.95 11.53 -1.82
CA PHE A 7 -5.10 11.05 -2.60
C PHE A 7 -4.78 10.13 -3.79
N GLN A 8 -3.68 9.38 -3.70
CA GLN A 8 -3.36 8.35 -4.69
C GLN A 8 -4.31 7.16 -4.62
N THR A 9 -4.59 6.60 -5.78
CA THR A 9 -5.19 5.27 -5.93
C THR A 9 -4.17 4.17 -5.61
N PRO A 10 -4.61 2.93 -5.32
CA PRO A 10 -3.70 1.80 -5.13
C PRO A 10 -2.81 1.53 -6.35
N GLU A 11 -3.30 1.78 -7.56
CA GLU A 11 -2.55 1.60 -8.80
C GLU A 11 -1.40 2.60 -8.92
N GLU A 12 -1.68 3.89 -8.71
CA GLU A 12 -0.66 4.95 -8.72
C GLU A 12 0.38 4.71 -7.61
N THR A 13 -0.07 4.33 -6.41
CA THR A 13 0.82 4.02 -5.29
C THR A 13 1.73 2.81 -5.60
N ALA A 14 1.19 1.76 -6.22
CA ALA A 14 1.98 0.60 -6.63
C ALA A 14 3.00 0.97 -7.71
N GLN A 15 2.61 1.80 -8.68
CA GLN A 15 3.51 2.28 -9.72
C GLN A 15 4.69 3.04 -9.12
N ASP A 16 4.42 4.00 -8.23
CA ASP A 16 5.46 4.76 -7.53
C ASP A 16 6.38 3.86 -6.71
N ALA A 17 5.84 2.84 -6.04
CA ALA A 17 6.64 1.88 -5.27
C ALA A 17 7.61 1.10 -6.16
N VAL A 18 7.17 0.69 -7.35
CA VAL A 18 8.01 -0.01 -8.34
C VAL A 18 9.06 0.92 -8.92
N ASP A 19 8.66 2.13 -9.33
CA ASP A 19 9.54 3.10 -9.99
C ASP A 19 10.65 3.61 -9.06
N ASN A 20 10.35 3.73 -7.77
CA ASN A 20 11.33 4.11 -6.75
C ASN A 20 12.11 2.92 -6.16
N ASP A 21 11.86 1.69 -6.64
CA ASP A 21 12.49 0.45 -6.17
C ASP A 21 12.51 0.31 -4.64
N VAL A 22 11.35 0.53 -4.01
CA VAL A 22 11.26 0.51 -2.54
C VAL A 22 11.26 -0.91 -2.01
N HIS A 23 11.86 -1.09 -0.83
CA HIS A 23 11.82 -2.37 -0.11
C HIS A 23 10.50 -2.60 0.65
N ILE A 24 9.85 -1.50 1.06
CA ILE A 24 8.66 -1.53 1.90
C ILE A 24 7.71 -0.36 1.58
N VAL A 25 6.41 -0.63 1.59
CA VAL A 25 5.34 0.36 1.52
C VAL A 25 4.64 0.42 2.88
N GLY A 26 4.56 1.63 3.46
CA GLY A 26 3.78 1.89 4.66
C GLY A 26 2.38 2.39 4.32
N PHE A 27 1.35 1.61 4.60
CA PHE A 27 -0.06 1.95 4.37
C PHE A 27 -0.71 2.47 5.65
N SER A 28 -1.08 3.75 5.68
CA SER A 28 -1.77 4.36 6.83
C SER A 28 -3.27 4.48 6.57
N SER A 29 -4.09 3.77 7.34
CA SER A 29 -5.55 3.80 7.22
C SER A 29 -6.21 4.54 8.38
N LEU A 30 -6.84 5.69 8.10
CA LEU A 30 -7.59 6.47 9.10
C LEU A 30 -9.12 6.42 8.89
N ALA A 31 -9.57 5.91 7.74
CA ALA A 31 -10.97 5.94 7.30
C ALA A 31 -11.51 4.54 6.96
N ALA A 32 -11.03 3.49 7.65
CA ALA A 32 -11.43 2.10 7.47
C ALA A 32 -11.25 1.54 6.03
N GLY A 33 -10.37 2.16 5.23
CA GLY A 33 -10.07 1.72 3.86
C GLY A 33 -9.15 0.49 3.78
N HIS A 34 -8.63 0.00 4.90
CA HIS A 34 -7.68 -1.11 4.94
C HIS A 34 -8.25 -2.44 4.44
N LYS A 35 -9.56 -2.68 4.55
CA LYS A 35 -10.15 -3.91 4.02
C LYS A 35 -10.36 -3.90 2.51
N THR A 36 -10.23 -2.75 1.86
CA THR A 36 -10.50 -2.58 0.42
C THR A 36 -9.26 -2.15 -0.34
N LEU A 37 -8.65 -1.02 0.04
CA LEU A 37 -7.55 -0.40 -0.68
C LEU A 37 -6.22 -1.12 -0.49
N LEU A 38 -5.98 -1.69 0.70
CA LEU A 38 -4.74 -2.44 0.95
C LEU A 38 -4.68 -3.73 0.12
N PRO A 39 -5.72 -4.60 0.07
CA PRO A 39 -5.71 -5.75 -0.84
C PRO A 39 -5.49 -5.36 -2.30
N GLN A 40 -6.13 -4.29 -2.76
CA GLN A 40 -5.95 -3.77 -4.12
C GLN A 40 -4.50 -3.35 -4.38
N LEU A 41 -3.87 -2.63 -3.45
CA LEU A 41 -2.45 -2.26 -3.54
C LEU A 41 -1.54 -3.48 -3.66
N VAL A 42 -1.77 -4.50 -2.83
CA VAL A 42 -0.99 -5.75 -2.87
C VAL A 42 -1.18 -6.48 -4.20
N GLU A 43 -2.39 -6.50 -4.75
CA GLU A 43 -2.63 -7.07 -6.08
C GLU A 43 -1.92 -6.27 -7.18
N GLU A 44 -1.96 -4.94 -7.14
CA GLU A 44 -1.29 -4.08 -8.12
C GLU A 44 0.24 -4.24 -8.10
N LEU A 45 0.84 -4.41 -6.92
CA LEU A 45 2.26 -4.74 -6.77
C LEU A 45 2.59 -6.11 -7.40
N LYS A 46 1.75 -7.12 -7.15
CA LYS A 46 1.92 -8.46 -7.74
C LYS A 46 1.78 -8.44 -9.26
N LYS A 47 0.81 -7.71 -9.82
CA LYS A 47 0.62 -7.55 -11.27
C LYS A 47 1.87 -6.96 -11.95
N ARG A 48 2.61 -6.11 -11.25
CA ARG A 48 3.87 -5.51 -11.72
C ARG A 48 5.10 -6.38 -11.47
N GLY A 49 4.93 -7.61 -11.00
CA GLY A 49 6.04 -8.52 -10.68
C GLY A 49 6.82 -8.12 -9.42
N ARG A 50 6.30 -7.18 -8.62
CA ARG A 50 6.94 -6.66 -7.40
C ARG A 50 6.27 -7.16 -6.12
N GLY A 51 5.93 -8.46 -6.11
CA GLY A 51 5.40 -9.12 -4.91
C GLY A 51 6.43 -9.31 -3.78
N ASP A 52 7.69 -8.96 -4.04
CA ASP A 52 8.79 -8.91 -3.08
C ASP A 52 8.72 -7.70 -2.13
N ILE A 53 8.04 -6.62 -2.55
CA ILE A 53 7.90 -5.40 -1.75
C ILE A 53 7.05 -5.70 -0.51
N LEU A 54 7.61 -5.47 0.67
CA LEU A 54 6.90 -5.66 1.93
C LEU A 54 5.83 -4.58 2.11
N VAL A 55 4.68 -4.93 2.68
CA VAL A 55 3.64 -3.96 2.99
C VAL A 55 3.36 -3.99 4.49
N ALA A 56 3.57 -2.85 5.15
CA ALA A 56 3.23 -2.65 6.56
C ALA A 56 2.01 -1.75 6.67
N ILE A 57 1.07 -2.10 7.54
CA ILE A 57 -0.15 -1.33 7.77
C ILE A 57 -0.14 -0.67 9.16
N GLY A 58 -0.59 0.58 9.22
CA GLY A 58 -0.79 1.34 10.45
C GLY A 58 -2.04 2.22 10.39
N GLY A 59 -2.31 2.97 11.46
CA GLY A 59 -3.50 3.81 11.60
C GLY A 59 -4.56 3.19 12.53
N VAL A 60 -5.84 3.38 12.20
CA VAL A 60 -6.97 2.89 12.99
C VAL A 60 -7.44 1.54 12.43
N ILE A 61 -6.78 0.47 12.88
CA ILE A 61 -7.11 -0.90 12.49
C ILE A 61 -7.74 -1.62 13.70
N PRO A 62 -9.04 -1.97 13.65
CA PRO A 62 -9.67 -2.77 14.70
C PRO A 62 -8.97 -4.12 14.85
N ALA A 63 -8.85 -4.63 16.09
CA ALA A 63 -8.19 -5.92 16.35
C ALA A 63 -8.82 -7.13 15.63
N GLN A 64 -10.10 -7.04 15.28
CA GLN A 64 -10.82 -8.04 14.49
C GLN A 64 -10.48 -8.02 12.98
N ASP A 65 -9.79 -6.98 12.53
CA ASP A 65 -9.39 -6.76 11.13
C ASP A 65 -7.89 -7.00 10.89
N TYR A 66 -7.17 -7.48 11.92
CA TYR A 66 -5.77 -7.90 11.81
C TYR A 66 -5.63 -9.09 10.84
#